data_AF-A0A9J7AYR1-F1
#
_entry.id   AF-A0A9J7AYR1-F1
#
_cell.length_a   1.000
_cell.length_b   1.000
_cell.length_c   1.000
_cell.angle_alpha   90.00
_cell.angle_beta   90.00
_cell.angle_gamma   90.00
#
_symmetry.space_group_name_H-M   'P 1'
#
loop_
_entity.id
_entity.type
_entity.pdbx_description
1 polymer ?
#
loop_
_entity_poly.entity_id
_entity_poly.type
_entity_poly.pdbx_seq_one_letter_code
_entity_poly.pdbx_strand_id
1 'polypeptide(L)'
;MTGRAFRNGLAPFALVAVLAGSQLLTAPAAAQNRSTEEENTAPEGINDADCAKIPGGNAPVNILARIEGHMAVENLEFTYFDKKLFQLTRQDFDYLKRLIPYCREQPTDQTNYIIDRLADLILEAQETRQKSIDWIEKTKDQLERMPANKDSIEEVHNIWTELQNRRLEMTDADARFLMAKIDATRDRLYREADIAAPGKVRQDPQLQISPFLPEIPSDERKPDPG
;
A
#
# COMPACT_ATOMS: atom_id res chain seq x y z
N MET A 1 21.96 51.05 23.69
CA MET A 1 23.11 50.45 24.40
C MET A 1 23.91 49.66 23.34
N THR A 2 24.90 50.26 22.68
CA THR A 2 26.34 50.19 23.03
C THR A 2 26.77 48.74 23.32
N GLY A 3 27.68 48.08 22.59
CA GLY A 3 28.58 48.45 21.51
C GLY A 3 29.73 47.43 21.48
N ARG A 4 30.51 47.47 20.38
CA ARG A 4 31.93 47.06 20.21
C ARG A 4 32.30 45.58 20.46
N ALA A 5 32.85 44.83 19.50
CA ALA A 5 34.08 45.02 18.70
C ALA A 5 35.35 44.42 19.35
N PHE A 6 35.98 43.52 18.56
CA PHE A 6 37.42 43.49 18.23
C PHE A 6 38.46 42.79 19.12
N ARG A 7 39.32 42.03 18.41
CA ARG A 7 40.78 41.73 18.54
C ARG A 7 41.14 40.28 18.87
N ASN A 8 41.88 39.55 18.02
CA ASN A 8 43.26 39.68 17.49
C ASN A 8 44.37 39.28 18.50
N GLY A 9 45.28 38.42 18.03
CA GLY A 9 46.60 38.06 18.60
C GLY A 9 46.89 36.57 18.34
N LEU A 10 47.61 36.11 17.31
CA LEU A 10 48.98 36.40 16.81
C LEU A 10 50.11 36.12 17.83
N ALA A 11 50.51 34.84 17.89
CA ALA A 11 51.87 34.24 18.01
C ALA A 11 52.78 34.71 19.18
N PRO A 12 54.06 34.26 19.37
CA PRO A 12 54.84 33.13 18.85
C PRO A 12 55.83 32.46 19.89
N PHE A 13 56.66 31.50 19.41
CA PHE A 13 58.02 31.08 19.85
C PHE A 13 58.35 30.58 21.29
N ALA A 14 58.91 29.36 21.39
CA ALA A 14 60.26 29.00 21.91
C ALA A 14 60.28 27.54 22.48
N LEU A 15 60.95 26.51 21.95
CA LEU A 15 62.39 26.15 21.75
C LEU A 15 63.15 25.60 22.99
N VAL A 16 63.80 24.43 22.78
CA VAL A 16 64.94 23.76 23.49
C VAL A 16 64.58 22.92 24.75
N ALA A 17 64.55 21.57 24.74
CA ALA A 17 65.61 20.52 24.62
C ALA A 17 66.34 20.24 25.97
N VAL A 18 66.58 19.00 26.46
CA VAL A 18 67.67 18.06 26.05
C VAL A 18 67.77 16.85 27.04
N LEU A 19 67.98 15.62 26.51
CA LEU A 19 68.75 14.41 26.99
C LEU A 19 68.39 13.73 28.35
N ALA A 20 68.55 12.42 28.61
CA ALA A 20 69.20 11.27 27.97
C ALA A 20 68.64 9.94 28.58
N GLY A 21 68.78 8.82 27.87
CA GLY A 21 68.65 7.48 28.48
C GLY A 21 68.35 6.32 27.52
N SER A 22 69.29 5.97 26.65
CA SER A 22 69.35 4.68 25.90
C SER A 22 69.42 3.51 26.91
N GLN A 23 68.95 2.28 26.71
CA GLN A 23 69.16 1.36 25.60
C GLN A 23 68.17 0.17 25.69
N LEU A 24 67.64 -0.30 24.56
CA LEU A 24 67.62 -1.72 24.17
C LEU A 24 67.26 -1.83 22.68
N LEU A 25 68.27 -2.16 21.88
CA LEU A 25 68.18 -2.67 20.50
C LEU A 25 67.52 -4.07 20.57
N THR A 26 66.69 -4.53 19.63
CA THR A 26 67.03 -4.87 18.22
C THR A 26 65.78 -4.92 17.30
N ALA A 27 66.04 -4.62 16.03
CA ALA A 27 65.16 -4.37 14.87
C ALA A 27 64.55 -5.65 14.21
N PRO A 28 64.10 -5.62 12.92
CA PRO A 28 62.94 -4.95 12.33
C PRO A 28 61.99 -5.92 11.56
N ALA A 29 60.86 -5.38 11.08
CA ALA A 29 60.17 -5.73 9.83
C ALA A 29 59.71 -7.19 9.58
N ALA A 30 58.40 -7.39 9.66
CA ALA A 30 57.64 -7.92 8.52
C ALA A 30 56.17 -7.53 8.70
N ALA A 31 55.75 -6.53 7.94
CA ALA A 31 54.35 -6.38 7.58
C ALA A 31 53.95 -7.64 6.81
N GLN A 32 53.32 -8.59 7.50
CA GLN A 32 52.42 -9.52 6.83
C GLN A 32 51.04 -8.90 6.92
N ASN A 33 50.79 -8.06 5.92
CA ASN A 33 49.49 -7.80 5.37
C ASN A 33 48.87 -9.17 5.04
N ARG A 34 48.24 -9.81 6.03
CA ARG A 34 47.31 -10.88 5.80
C ARG A 34 46.05 -10.17 5.34
N SER A 35 46.04 -9.81 4.07
CA SER A 35 44.81 -9.71 3.32
C SER A 35 44.22 -11.11 3.40
N THR A 36 43.44 -11.38 4.44
CA THR A 36 42.36 -12.34 4.30
C THR A 36 41.51 -11.69 3.21
N GLU A 37 41.69 -12.12 1.96
CA GLU A 37 40.55 -12.22 1.08
C GLU A 37 39.56 -13.08 1.86
N GLU A 38 38.69 -12.43 2.64
CA GLU A 38 37.38 -12.97 2.90
C GLU A 38 36.80 -13.15 1.51
N GLU A 39 36.94 -14.37 1.00
CA GLU A 39 36.09 -14.90 -0.04
C GLU A 39 34.68 -14.50 0.40
N ASN A 40 34.09 -13.52 -0.30
CA ASN A 40 32.73 -13.02 -0.14
C ASN A 40 31.75 -14.15 -0.47
N THR A 41 31.88 -15.24 0.26
CA THR A 41 31.11 -16.45 0.10
C THR A 41 29.74 -16.09 0.57
N ALA A 42 28.75 -16.22 -0.32
CA ALA A 42 27.36 -15.97 -0.01
C ALA A 42 26.99 -16.65 1.32
N PRO A 43 26.25 -15.98 2.22
CA PRO A 43 25.67 -16.63 3.38
C PRO A 43 24.90 -17.88 2.95
N GLU A 44 24.89 -18.92 3.79
CA GLU A 44 24.25 -20.18 3.45
C GLU A 44 22.80 -19.97 2.96
N GLY A 45 22.51 -20.46 1.76
CA GLY A 45 21.20 -20.32 1.11
C GLY A 45 20.95 -19.01 0.35
N ILE A 46 21.94 -18.13 0.19
CA ILE A 46 21.88 -16.94 -0.68
C ILE A 46 22.49 -17.25 -2.06
N ASN A 47 21.85 -16.75 -3.12
CA ASN A 47 22.37 -16.80 -4.48
C ASN A 47 22.78 -15.40 -4.96
N ASP A 48 24.04 -15.21 -5.31
CA ASP A 48 24.61 -13.92 -5.75
C ASP A 48 23.90 -13.34 -6.97
N ALA A 49 23.39 -14.19 -7.86
CA ALA A 49 22.64 -13.74 -9.03
C ALA A 49 21.36 -12.97 -8.65
N ASP A 50 20.82 -13.21 -7.46
CA ASP A 50 19.62 -12.53 -6.96
C ASP A 50 19.91 -11.09 -6.50
N CYS A 51 21.17 -10.72 -6.27
CA CYS A 51 21.53 -9.33 -5.98
C CYS A 51 21.08 -8.37 -7.09
N ALA A 52 21.11 -8.82 -8.36
CA ALA A 52 20.64 -8.06 -9.52
C ALA A 52 19.12 -7.82 -9.52
N LYS A 53 18.35 -8.63 -8.78
CA LYS A 53 16.88 -8.55 -8.71
C LYS A 53 16.38 -7.58 -7.64
N ILE A 54 17.23 -7.17 -6.68
CA ILE A 54 16.85 -6.22 -5.62
C ILE A 54 16.40 -4.85 -6.17
N PRO A 55 17.07 -4.22 -7.16
CA PRO A 55 16.51 -3.02 -7.79
C PRO A 55 15.34 -3.33 -8.73
N GLY A 56 15.01 -4.60 -8.95
CA GLY A 56 14.04 -5.08 -9.92
C GLY A 56 12.60 -4.70 -9.56
N GLY A 57 11.86 -4.25 -10.57
CA GLY A 57 10.44 -3.93 -10.49
C GLY A 57 10.13 -2.44 -10.45
N ASN A 58 8.90 -2.12 -10.09
CA ASN A 58 8.37 -0.75 -10.03
C ASN A 58 7.79 -0.40 -8.65
N ALA A 59 7.87 -1.30 -7.67
CA ALA A 59 7.38 -1.05 -6.32
C ALA A 59 8.29 -0.04 -5.60
N PRO A 60 7.74 1.08 -5.11
CA PRO A 60 8.51 2.04 -4.33
C PRO A 60 8.66 1.55 -2.88
N VAL A 61 9.42 0.47 -2.65
CA VAL A 61 9.51 -0.26 -1.38
C VAL A 61 9.76 0.67 -0.17
N ASN A 62 10.68 1.62 -0.29
CA ASN A 62 10.97 2.57 0.79
C ASN A 62 9.80 3.50 1.13
N ILE A 63 8.94 3.80 0.15
CA ILE A 63 7.73 4.61 0.35
C ILE A 63 6.63 3.73 0.94
N LEU A 64 6.43 2.52 0.39
CA LEU A 64 5.44 1.56 0.87
C LEU A 64 5.67 1.20 2.33
N ALA A 65 6.91 0.90 2.72
CA ALA A 65 7.28 0.57 4.10
C ALA A 65 7.07 1.73 5.09
N ARG A 66 6.79 2.96 4.62
CA ARG A 66 6.51 4.13 5.47
C ARG A 66 5.03 4.48 5.54
N ILE A 67 4.16 3.74 4.87
CA ILE A 67 2.73 3.96 4.93
C ILE A 67 2.26 3.77 6.38
N GLU A 68 1.57 4.80 6.89
CA GLU A 68 0.82 4.73 8.13
C GLU A 68 -0.57 4.15 7.83
N GLY A 69 -1.03 3.21 8.65
CA GLY A 69 -2.26 2.45 8.38
C GLY A 69 -2.07 1.33 7.37
N HIS A 70 -3.08 1.12 6.52
CA HIS A 70 -3.18 0.00 5.59
C HIS A 70 -2.76 0.39 4.17
N MET A 71 -2.24 -0.57 3.42
CA MET A 71 -1.94 -0.41 2.00
C MET A 71 -3.21 -0.64 1.17
N ALA A 72 -3.45 0.22 0.18
CA ALA A 72 -4.50 0.01 -0.81
C ALA A 72 -4.22 -1.26 -1.65
N VAL A 73 -5.25 -2.04 -1.95
CA VAL A 73 -5.12 -3.34 -2.64
C VAL A 73 -4.53 -3.19 -4.04
N GLU A 74 -4.74 -2.06 -4.71
CA GLU A 74 -4.19 -1.76 -6.04
C GLU A 74 -2.65 -1.73 -6.04
N ASN A 75 -2.03 -1.39 -4.91
CA ASN A 75 -0.56 -1.39 -4.80
C ASN A 75 0.02 -2.80 -4.89
N LEU A 76 -0.77 -3.85 -4.69
CA LEU A 76 -0.32 -5.23 -4.83
C LEU A 76 0.08 -5.60 -6.28
N GLU A 77 -0.30 -4.78 -7.26
CA GLU A 77 0.07 -4.94 -8.66
C GLU A 77 1.50 -4.51 -8.97
N PHE A 78 2.14 -3.76 -8.07
CA PHE A 78 3.55 -3.43 -8.22
C PHE A 78 4.42 -4.69 -8.17
N THR A 79 5.58 -4.59 -8.79
CA THR A 79 6.58 -5.66 -8.87
C THR A 79 7.77 -5.29 -8.01
N TYR A 80 8.25 -6.26 -7.23
CA TYR A 80 9.50 -6.20 -6.49
C TYR A 80 10.16 -7.57 -6.56
N PHE A 81 11.47 -7.60 -6.79
CA PHE A 81 12.22 -8.86 -6.81
C PHE A 81 11.64 -9.87 -7.83
N ASP A 82 11.39 -9.39 -9.05
CA ASP A 82 10.79 -10.12 -10.18
C ASP A 82 9.41 -10.77 -9.91
N LYS A 83 8.75 -10.41 -8.82
CA LYS A 83 7.43 -10.90 -8.44
C LYS A 83 6.49 -9.74 -8.23
N LYS A 84 5.20 -9.92 -8.52
CA LYS A 84 4.21 -8.95 -8.03
C LYS A 84 4.12 -9.01 -6.51
N LEU A 85 3.79 -7.90 -5.86
CA LEU A 85 3.66 -7.87 -4.39
C LEU A 85 2.60 -8.87 -3.89
N PHE A 86 1.53 -9.10 -4.65
CA PHE A 86 0.52 -10.13 -4.30
C PHE A 86 1.07 -11.56 -4.27
N GLN A 87 2.23 -11.82 -4.88
CA GLN A 87 2.86 -13.14 -4.96
C GLN A 87 3.94 -13.34 -3.90
N LEU A 88 4.32 -12.29 -3.18
CA LEU A 88 5.33 -12.38 -2.14
C LEU A 88 4.77 -13.10 -0.92
N THR A 89 5.58 -14.02 -0.40
CA THR A 89 5.28 -14.84 0.76
C THR A 89 6.19 -14.47 1.93
N ARG A 90 5.88 -14.97 3.14
CA ARG A 90 6.77 -14.83 4.31
C ARG A 90 8.20 -15.33 4.03
N GLN A 91 8.32 -16.42 3.28
CA GLN A 91 9.62 -16.98 2.91
C GLN A 91 10.42 -16.03 2.01
N ASP A 92 9.76 -15.32 1.10
CA ASP A 92 10.41 -14.31 0.26
C ASP A 92 10.94 -13.14 1.10
N PHE A 93 10.18 -12.68 2.09
CA PHE A 93 10.64 -11.61 2.99
C PHE A 93 11.81 -12.05 3.88
N ASP A 94 11.77 -13.26 4.43
CA ASP A 94 12.89 -13.81 5.21
C ASP A 94 14.14 -14.01 4.35
N TYR A 95 13.98 -14.34 3.07
CA TYR A 95 15.07 -14.38 2.10
C TYR A 95 15.65 -12.98 1.84
N LEU A 96 14.80 -11.98 1.60
CA LEU A 96 15.20 -10.59 1.34
C LEU A 96 15.98 -9.97 2.51
N LYS A 97 15.60 -10.28 3.76
CA LYS A 97 16.33 -9.83 4.96
C LYS A 97 17.77 -10.30 5.01
N ARG A 98 18.07 -11.47 4.45
CA ARG A 98 19.43 -12.01 4.35
C ARG A 98 20.15 -11.52 3.09
N LEU A 99 19.42 -11.42 1.98
CA LEU A 99 19.96 -11.04 0.68
C LEU A 99 20.38 -9.56 0.63
N ILE A 100 19.57 -8.64 1.14
CA ILE A 100 19.83 -7.20 1.00
C ILE A 100 21.10 -6.74 1.73
N PRO A 101 21.35 -7.13 3.00
CA PRO A 101 22.59 -6.77 3.69
C PRO A 101 23.82 -7.34 2.98
N TYR A 102 23.73 -8.56 2.45
CA TYR A 102 24.79 -9.19 1.67
C TYR A 102 25.09 -8.42 0.37
N CYS A 103 24.08 -8.09 -0.41
CA CYS A 103 24.26 -7.50 -1.74
C CYS A 103 24.54 -5.99 -1.74
N ARG A 104 24.17 -5.26 -0.69
CA ARG A 104 24.23 -3.78 -0.65
C ARG A 104 24.98 -3.21 0.55
N GLU A 105 25.63 -4.06 1.36
CA GLU A 105 26.33 -3.67 2.58
C GLU A 105 25.46 -2.81 3.51
N GLN A 106 24.15 -3.08 3.55
CA GLN A 106 23.21 -2.32 4.37
C GLN A 106 23.18 -2.85 5.82
N PRO A 107 22.94 -1.97 6.81
CA PRO A 107 22.77 -2.42 8.20
C PRO A 107 21.61 -3.41 8.31
N THR A 108 21.88 -4.57 8.92
CA THR A 108 20.91 -5.66 9.09
C THR A 108 19.65 -5.20 9.85
N ASP A 109 19.81 -4.42 10.92
CA ASP A 109 18.68 -3.98 11.75
C ASP A 109 17.72 -3.06 10.98
N GLN A 110 18.27 -2.11 10.23
CA GLN A 110 17.47 -1.21 9.39
C GLN A 110 16.76 -1.97 8.27
N THR A 111 17.47 -2.90 7.65
CA THR A 111 16.92 -3.74 6.57
C THR A 111 15.78 -4.60 7.09
N ASN A 112 15.97 -5.27 8.22
CA ASN A 112 14.95 -6.09 8.87
C ASN A 112 13.69 -5.27 9.16
N TYR A 113 13.85 -4.09 9.78
CA TYR A 113 12.73 -3.20 10.07
C TYR A 113 11.93 -2.83 8.81
N ILE A 114 12.60 -2.44 7.73
CA ILE A 114 11.94 -2.06 6.47
C ILE A 114 11.21 -3.26 5.85
N ILE A 115 11.86 -4.42 5.80
CA ILE A 115 11.30 -5.62 5.17
C ILE A 115 10.16 -6.21 6.00
N ASP A 116 10.26 -6.18 7.34
CA ASP A 116 9.15 -6.57 8.22
C ASP A 116 7.93 -5.68 8.01
N ARG A 117 8.13 -4.36 7.99
CA ARG A 117 7.03 -3.43 7.76
C ARG A 117 6.40 -3.60 6.39
N LEU A 118 7.21 -3.84 5.36
CA LEU A 118 6.72 -4.16 4.02
C LEU A 118 5.92 -5.46 4.01
N ALA A 119 6.42 -6.50 4.68
CA ALA A 119 5.77 -7.80 4.76
C ALA A 119 4.38 -7.69 5.40
N ASP A 120 4.26 -7.00 6.54
CA ASP A 120 2.99 -6.80 7.22
C ASP A 120 1.96 -6.11 6.31
N LEU A 121 2.35 -5.01 5.65
CA LEU A 121 1.46 -4.27 4.76
C LEU A 121 1.01 -5.10 3.55
N ILE A 122 1.92 -5.87 2.95
CA ILE A 122 1.59 -6.70 1.79
C ILE A 122 0.68 -7.86 2.18
N LEU A 123 1.00 -8.58 3.25
CA LEU A 123 0.21 -9.73 3.70
C LEU A 123 -1.18 -9.31 4.16
N GLU A 124 -1.30 -8.16 4.83
CA GLU A 124 -2.60 -7.59 5.21
C GLU A 124 -3.42 -7.17 3.99
N ALA A 125 -2.80 -6.51 3.01
CA ALA A 125 -3.49 -6.15 1.76
C ALA A 125 -3.91 -7.40 0.97
N GLN A 126 -3.11 -8.48 0.97
CA GLN A 126 -3.49 -9.76 0.37
C GLN A 126 -4.73 -10.36 1.06
N GLU A 127 -4.78 -10.34 2.39
CA GLU A 127 -5.95 -10.80 3.16
C GLU A 127 -7.18 -9.95 2.86
N THR A 128 -7.01 -8.63 2.81
CA THR A 128 -8.07 -7.66 2.47
C THR A 128 -8.63 -7.94 1.08
N ARG A 129 -7.75 -8.16 0.11
CA ARG A 129 -8.14 -8.53 -1.25
C ARG A 129 -8.94 -9.84 -1.29
N GLN A 130 -8.54 -10.84 -0.51
CA GLN A 130 -9.27 -12.11 -0.46
C GLN A 130 -10.67 -11.91 0.12
N LYS A 131 -10.80 -11.18 1.23
CA LYS A 131 -12.11 -10.83 1.82
C LYS A 131 -13.00 -10.08 0.83
N SER A 132 -12.40 -9.22 0.02
CA SER A 132 -13.10 -8.46 -1.02
C SER A 132 -13.60 -9.37 -2.14
N ILE A 133 -12.79 -10.34 -2.60
CA ILE A 133 -13.22 -11.36 -3.57
C ILE A 133 -14.39 -12.17 -3.02
N ASP A 134 -14.29 -12.65 -1.79
CA ASP A 134 -15.37 -13.44 -1.16
C ASP A 134 -16.67 -12.62 -1.08
N TRP A 135 -16.55 -11.33 -0.75
CA TRP A 135 -17.69 -10.41 -0.76
C TRP A 135 -18.26 -10.18 -2.15
N ILE A 136 -17.43 -9.99 -3.18
CA ILE A 136 -17.85 -9.86 -4.59
C ILE A 136 -18.63 -11.10 -5.04
N GLU A 137 -18.12 -12.30 -4.75
CA GLU A 137 -18.77 -13.56 -5.11
C GLU A 137 -20.13 -13.68 -4.43
N LYS A 138 -20.20 -13.46 -3.11
CA LYS A 138 -21.46 -13.48 -2.36
C LYS A 138 -22.46 -12.45 -2.89
N THR A 139 -21.99 -11.24 -3.18
CA THR A 139 -22.82 -10.12 -3.66
C THR A 139 -23.39 -10.40 -5.04
N LYS A 140 -22.58 -10.90 -5.96
CA LYS A 140 -23.03 -11.35 -7.28
C LYS A 140 -24.14 -12.39 -7.14
N ASP A 141 -23.92 -13.38 -6.29
CA ASP A 141 -24.86 -14.46 -6.00
C ASP A 141 -26.18 -13.97 -5.38
N GLN A 142 -26.11 -12.93 -4.55
CA GLN A 142 -27.28 -12.27 -3.98
C GLN A 142 -28.06 -11.52 -5.05
N LEU A 143 -27.40 -10.65 -5.83
CA LEU A 143 -28.00 -9.83 -6.90
C LEU A 143 -28.73 -10.69 -7.95
N GLU A 144 -28.17 -11.85 -8.31
CA GLU A 144 -28.77 -12.78 -9.28
C GLU A 144 -30.07 -13.43 -8.77
N ARG A 145 -30.24 -13.57 -7.45
CA ARG A 145 -31.39 -14.23 -6.82
C ARG A 145 -32.46 -13.26 -6.30
N MET A 146 -32.23 -11.94 -6.42
CA MET A 146 -33.15 -10.94 -5.90
C MET A 146 -34.51 -10.94 -6.63
N PRO A 147 -35.64 -11.09 -5.90
CA PRO A 147 -36.97 -10.95 -6.48
C PRO A 147 -37.31 -9.48 -6.77
N ALA A 148 -38.20 -9.23 -7.72
CA ALA A 148 -38.65 -7.89 -8.06
C ALA A 148 -39.65 -7.35 -7.01
N ASN A 149 -39.13 -6.75 -5.94
CA ASN A 149 -39.90 -6.09 -4.89
C ASN A 149 -39.15 -4.89 -4.31
N LYS A 150 -39.85 -4.08 -3.49
CA LYS A 150 -39.30 -2.86 -2.88
C LYS A 150 -38.04 -3.15 -2.05
N ASP A 151 -38.08 -4.19 -1.20
CA ASP A 151 -36.96 -4.55 -0.33
C ASP A 151 -35.70 -4.87 -1.14
N SER A 152 -35.83 -5.53 -2.28
CA SER A 152 -34.70 -5.83 -3.16
C SER A 152 -34.12 -4.59 -3.84
N ILE A 153 -34.95 -3.59 -4.16
CA ILE A 153 -34.49 -2.30 -4.69
C ILE A 153 -33.71 -1.54 -3.63
N GLU A 154 -34.19 -1.51 -2.38
CA GLU A 154 -33.46 -0.91 -1.25
C GLU A 154 -32.12 -1.64 -1.02
N GLU A 155 -32.12 -2.96 -1.09
CA GLU A 155 -30.89 -3.75 -0.91
C GLU A 155 -29.84 -3.51 -2.01
N VAL A 156 -30.25 -3.29 -3.26
CA VAL A 156 -29.35 -2.87 -4.34
C VAL A 156 -28.66 -1.54 -4.00
N HIS A 157 -29.35 -0.59 -3.37
CA HIS A 157 -28.75 0.68 -2.92
C HIS A 157 -27.79 0.49 -1.73
N ASN A 158 -28.11 -0.42 -0.81
CA ASN A 158 -27.20 -0.78 0.29
C ASN A 158 -25.91 -1.38 -0.26
N ILE A 159 -26.01 -2.32 -1.20
CA ILE A 159 -24.85 -2.94 -1.86
C ILE A 159 -24.02 -1.90 -2.62
N TRP A 160 -24.65 -0.94 -3.31
CA TRP A 160 -23.94 0.16 -3.95
C TRP A 160 -23.16 1.00 -2.94
N THR A 161 -23.76 1.32 -1.80
CA THR A 161 -23.11 2.10 -0.74
C THR A 161 -21.94 1.33 -0.14
N GLU A 162 -22.12 0.03 0.11
CA GLU A 162 -21.03 -0.85 0.58
C GLU A 162 -19.89 -0.91 -0.44
N LEU A 163 -20.18 -1.02 -1.74
CA LEU A 163 -19.17 -0.97 -2.79
C LEU A 163 -18.31 0.31 -2.72
N GLN A 164 -18.94 1.47 -2.51
CA GLN A 164 -18.20 2.73 -2.38
C GLN A 164 -17.30 2.74 -1.14
N ASN A 165 -17.77 2.20 -0.02
CA ASN A 165 -17.01 2.12 1.23
C ASN A 165 -15.80 1.18 1.12
N ARG A 166 -15.89 0.16 0.29
CA ARG A 166 -14.88 -0.90 0.14
C ARG A 166 -13.91 -0.66 -1.03
N ARG A 167 -13.96 0.52 -1.66
CA ARG A 167 -13.26 0.74 -2.92
C ARG A 167 -11.73 0.52 -2.85
N LEU A 168 -11.11 0.82 -1.71
CA LEU A 168 -9.67 0.61 -1.48
C LEU A 168 -9.30 -0.86 -1.15
N GLU A 169 -10.30 -1.71 -0.92
CA GLU A 169 -10.13 -3.14 -0.61
C GLU A 169 -10.14 -4.02 -1.87
N MET A 170 -10.29 -3.44 -3.06
CA MET A 170 -10.47 -4.17 -4.31
C MET A 170 -9.65 -3.58 -5.44
N THR A 171 -9.50 -4.32 -6.53
CA THR A 171 -8.93 -3.73 -7.74
C THR A 171 -9.98 -2.89 -8.47
N ASP A 172 -9.52 -1.94 -9.29
CA ASP A 172 -10.38 -1.19 -10.19
C ASP A 172 -11.23 -2.09 -11.11
N ALA A 173 -10.68 -3.24 -11.53
CA ALA A 173 -11.39 -4.20 -12.36
C ALA A 173 -12.56 -4.85 -11.61
N ASP A 174 -12.33 -5.23 -10.35
CA ASP A 174 -13.34 -5.82 -9.48
C ASP A 174 -14.47 -4.82 -9.17
N ALA A 175 -14.10 -3.58 -8.85
CA ALA A 175 -15.07 -2.50 -8.62
C ALA A 175 -15.96 -2.28 -9.85
N ARG A 176 -15.35 -2.19 -11.05
CA ARG A 176 -16.09 -2.04 -12.32
C ARG A 176 -17.02 -3.21 -12.60
N PHE A 177 -16.57 -4.43 -12.34
CA PHE A 177 -17.39 -5.62 -12.50
C PHE A 177 -18.65 -5.56 -11.63
N LEU A 178 -18.50 -5.23 -10.34
CA LEU A 178 -19.65 -5.12 -9.45
C LEU A 178 -20.57 -3.96 -9.80
N MET A 179 -20.05 -2.77 -10.13
CA MET A 179 -20.89 -1.64 -10.57
C MET A 179 -21.80 -2.03 -11.72
N ALA A 180 -21.26 -2.69 -12.75
CA ALA A 180 -22.05 -3.15 -13.89
C ALA A 180 -23.12 -4.18 -13.50
N LYS A 181 -22.83 -5.09 -12.56
CA LYS A 181 -23.80 -6.07 -12.05
C LYS A 181 -24.91 -5.41 -11.23
N ILE A 182 -24.57 -4.44 -10.38
CA ILE A 182 -25.52 -3.69 -9.57
C ILE A 182 -26.46 -2.89 -10.48
N ASP A 183 -25.93 -2.16 -11.47
CA ASP A 183 -26.72 -1.39 -12.42
C ASP A 183 -27.68 -2.29 -13.22
N ALA A 184 -27.17 -3.41 -13.76
CA ALA A 184 -28.00 -4.36 -14.49
C ALA A 184 -29.12 -4.96 -13.63
N THR A 185 -28.83 -5.22 -12.35
CA THR A 185 -29.81 -5.75 -11.38
C THR A 185 -30.85 -4.71 -11.05
N ARG A 186 -30.43 -3.47 -10.74
CA ARG A 186 -31.33 -2.33 -10.52
C ARG A 186 -32.32 -2.21 -11.67
N ASP A 187 -31.81 -2.13 -12.89
CA ASP A 187 -32.64 -1.93 -14.08
C ASP A 187 -33.60 -3.11 -14.32
N ARG A 188 -33.16 -4.35 -14.01
CA ARG A 188 -34.03 -5.53 -14.04
C ARG A 188 -35.18 -5.42 -13.03
N LEU A 189 -34.86 -5.11 -11.78
CA LEU A 189 -35.84 -5.05 -10.69
C LEU A 189 -36.92 -3.99 -10.95
N TYR A 190 -36.55 -2.80 -11.42
CA TYR A 190 -37.52 -1.76 -11.77
C TYR A 190 -38.44 -2.19 -12.93
N ARG A 191 -37.90 -2.78 -13.99
CA ARG A 191 -38.71 -3.29 -15.11
C ARG A 191 -39.68 -4.39 -14.67
N GLU A 192 -39.21 -5.35 -13.88
CA GLU A 192 -40.02 -6.47 -13.43
C GLU A 192 -41.09 -6.04 -12.41
N ALA A 193 -40.77 -5.07 -11.54
CA ALA A 193 -41.73 -4.48 -10.61
C ALA A 193 -42.85 -3.73 -11.35
N ASP A 194 -42.53 -3.02 -12.44
CA ASP A 194 -43.51 -2.36 -13.30
C ASP A 194 -44.44 -3.36 -14.01
N ILE A 195 -43.94 -4.54 -14.38
CA ILE A 195 -44.71 -5.59 -15.08
C ILE A 195 -45.57 -6.41 -14.09
N ALA A 196 -45.15 -6.57 -12.84
CA ALA A 196 -45.79 -7.43 -11.85
C ALA A 196 -47.07 -6.86 -11.21
N ALA A 197 -47.50 -5.63 -11.53
CA ALA A 197 -48.73 -5.04 -11.00
C ALA A 197 -49.96 -5.39 -11.86
N PRO A 198 -50.87 -6.30 -11.42
CA PRO A 198 -52.08 -6.59 -12.19
C PRO A 198 -53.10 -5.46 -11.97
N GLY A 199 -53.41 -4.71 -13.03
CA GLY A 199 -54.65 -3.93 -13.10
C GLY A 199 -54.65 -2.52 -12.50
N LYS A 200 -53.52 -1.83 -12.37
CA LYS A 200 -53.52 -0.38 -12.06
C LYS A 200 -52.91 0.47 -13.17
N VAL A 201 -53.79 1.18 -13.90
CA VAL A 201 -53.45 2.50 -14.43
C VAL A 201 -53.43 3.47 -13.25
N ARG A 202 -52.23 3.72 -12.72
CA ARG A 202 -51.71 5.02 -12.32
C ARG A 202 -50.29 4.78 -11.83
N GLN A 203 -49.33 5.38 -12.53
CA GLN A 203 -47.99 5.63 -12.01
C GLN A 203 -48.15 6.19 -10.60
N ASP A 204 -47.56 5.50 -9.62
CA ASP A 204 -47.41 6.07 -8.29
C ASP A 204 -46.43 7.24 -8.44
N PRO A 205 -46.84 8.50 -8.18
CA PRO A 205 -45.93 9.64 -8.31
C PRO A 205 -44.72 9.52 -7.39
N GLN A 206 -44.78 8.67 -6.36
CA GLN A 206 -43.66 8.39 -5.45
C GLN A 206 -42.61 7.42 -6.02
N LEU A 207 -42.92 6.68 -7.09
CA LEU A 207 -41.93 5.84 -7.77
C LEU A 207 -41.16 6.60 -8.86
N GLN A 208 -41.59 7.81 -9.24
CA GLN A 208 -40.87 8.68 -10.19
C GLN A 208 -39.86 9.61 -9.52
N ILE A 209 -39.98 9.82 -8.22
CA ILE A 209 -39.04 10.63 -7.45
C ILE A 209 -38.16 9.62 -6.72
N SER A 210 -36.88 9.55 -7.11
CA SER A 210 -35.86 8.93 -6.26
C SER A 210 -36.12 9.40 -4.83
N PRO A 211 -36.27 8.50 -3.82
CA PRO A 211 -36.59 8.90 -2.44
C PRO A 211 -35.51 9.79 -1.78
N PHE A 212 -34.48 10.16 -2.55
CA PHE A 212 -33.34 10.98 -2.18
C PHE A 212 -33.27 12.33 -2.92
N LEU A 213 -34.28 12.71 -3.71
CA LEU A 213 -34.46 14.12 -4.07
C LEU A 213 -35.02 14.85 -2.85
N PRO A 214 -34.37 15.94 -2.36
CA PRO A 214 -34.96 16.74 -1.30
C PRO A 214 -36.34 17.20 -1.75
N GLU A 215 -37.36 16.99 -0.92
CA GLU A 215 -38.67 17.59 -1.15
C GLU A 215 -38.49 19.10 -1.22
N ILE A 216 -38.70 19.69 -2.39
CA ILE A 216 -38.76 21.15 -2.52
C ILE A 216 -39.96 21.57 -1.67
N PRO A 217 -39.76 22.40 -0.62
CA PRO A 217 -40.85 22.87 0.22
C PRO A 217 -41.96 23.46 -0.65
N SER A 218 -43.21 23.21 -0.28
CA SER A 218 -44.39 23.69 -1.03
C SER A 218 -44.36 25.20 -1.32
N ASP A 219 -43.59 25.95 -0.54
CA ASP A 219 -43.46 27.41 -0.62
C ASP A 219 -42.48 27.88 -1.73
N GLU A 220 -41.67 26.97 -2.30
CA GLU A 220 -40.75 27.25 -3.41
C GLU A 220 -41.30 26.82 -4.78
N ARG A 221 -42.49 26.21 -4.83
CA ARG A 221 -43.17 25.89 -6.09
C ARG A 221 -43.66 27.18 -6.74
N LYS A 222 -42.97 27.63 -7.78
CA LYS A 222 -43.48 28.71 -8.64
C LYS A 222 -44.85 28.29 -9.21
N PRO A 223 -45.87 29.16 -9.17
CA PRO A 223 -47.15 28.88 -9.82
C PRO A 223 -46.94 28.77 -11.32
N ASP A 224 -47.55 27.75 -11.93
CA ASP A 224 -47.52 27.56 -13.38
C ASP A 224 -48.12 28.79 -14.08
N PRO A 225 -47.45 29.35 -15.11
CA PRO A 225 -48.02 30.40 -15.93
C PRO A 225 -49.10 29.78 -16.82
N GLY A 226 -50.36 30.11 -16.52
CA GLY A 226 -51.51 29.80 -17.38
C GLY A 226 -51.53 30.62 -18.67
#